data_AF-A0A2Z2H5I1-F1
#
_entry.id   AF-A0A2Z2H5I1-F1
#
_cell.length_a   1.000
_cell.length_b   1.000
_cell.length_c   1.000
_cell.angle_alpha   90.00
_cell.angle_beta   90.00
_cell.angle_gamma   90.00
#
_symmetry.space_group_name_H-M   'P 1'
#
loop_
_entity.id
_entity.type
_entity.pdbx_description
1 polymer ?
#
loop_
_entity_poly.entity_id
_entity_poly.type
_entity_poly.pdbx_seq_one_letter_code
_entity_poly.pdbx_strand_id
1 'polypeptide(L)'
;MIFLLYLALGVVAGILAGLFGVGGGLIIVPVLIYSFTLQGVDPAVMTHLAVGTSLATIVFTSLNSIHGHHRMGATRWPLVGWMSIGIVVGCALGALTASWIPGNDLQTVIGVFAIAMAIQIAFNLRPKGGGTDYRPPGKPWLIGGGTIIGWASAIFGIGGGSLTVPFLLWRNLPAQQAVGTSAACGLPIAVAGALSFMWFGHGHDDLPAWSIGYVYLPGMVGIALTSMVSARIGVRLAHRLSPTLLKRLFAALLLVIGLNFLI
;
A
#
# COMPACT_ATOMS: atom_id res chain seq x y z
N MET A 1 -23.20 -8.91 -11.30
CA MET A 1 -22.79 -7.59 -11.83
C MET A 1 -21.65 -6.98 -11.02
N ILE A 2 -21.74 -6.93 -9.69
CA ILE A 2 -20.71 -6.39 -8.77
C ILE A 2 -19.32 -7.02 -8.95
N PHE A 3 -19.23 -8.35 -9.14
CA PHE A 3 -17.92 -8.99 -9.36
C PHE A 3 -17.22 -8.54 -10.65
N LEU A 4 -17.97 -8.27 -11.73
CA LEU A 4 -17.40 -7.74 -12.98
C LEU A 4 -16.82 -6.34 -12.79
N LEU A 5 -17.43 -5.53 -11.93
CA LEU A 5 -16.92 -4.21 -11.56
C LEU A 5 -15.57 -4.35 -10.85
N TYR A 6 -15.40 -5.28 -9.90
CA TYR A 6 -14.10 -5.51 -9.27
C TYR A 6 -13.03 -6.06 -10.22
N LEU A 7 -13.40 -6.85 -11.21
CA LEU A 7 -12.49 -7.28 -12.27
C LEU A 7 -12.02 -6.08 -13.11
N ALA A 8 -12.95 -5.21 -13.53
CA ALA A 8 -12.61 -4.01 -14.30
C ALA A 8 -11.75 -3.04 -13.49
N LEU A 9 -12.11 -2.80 -12.23
CA LEU A 9 -11.34 -1.97 -11.30
C LEU A 9 -9.96 -2.55 -11.04
N GLY A 10 -9.84 -3.88 -10.90
CA GLY A 10 -8.55 -4.53 -10.75
C GLY A 10 -7.68 -4.43 -12.00
N VAL A 11 -8.26 -4.43 -13.22
CA VAL A 11 -7.51 -4.13 -14.44
C VAL A 11 -6.91 -2.72 -14.36
N VAL A 12 -7.73 -1.71 -14.07
CA VAL A 12 -7.28 -0.31 -13.96
C VAL A 12 -6.25 -0.15 -12.85
N ALA A 13 -6.54 -0.64 -11.65
CA ALA A 13 -5.65 -0.57 -10.50
C ALA A 13 -4.32 -1.27 -10.78
N GLY A 14 -4.33 -2.43 -11.44
CA GLY A 14 -3.10 -3.12 -11.83
C GLY A 14 -2.29 -2.35 -12.87
N ILE A 15 -2.93 -1.80 -13.91
CA ILE A 15 -2.23 -0.95 -14.90
C ILE A 15 -1.57 0.23 -14.20
N LEU A 16 -2.30 0.97 -13.36
CA LEU A 16 -1.75 2.11 -12.64
C LEU A 16 -0.65 1.68 -11.64
N ALA A 17 -0.83 0.58 -10.92
CA ALA A 17 0.17 0.04 -10.00
C ALA A 17 1.46 -0.36 -10.73
N GLY A 18 1.35 -1.01 -11.88
CA GLY A 18 2.49 -1.37 -12.74
C GLY A 18 3.14 -0.15 -13.39
N LEU A 19 2.34 0.86 -13.76
CA LEU A 19 2.81 2.11 -14.35
C LEU A 19 3.68 2.86 -13.35
N PHE A 20 3.20 3.09 -12.13
CA PHE A 20 3.87 3.93 -11.14
C PHE A 20 4.85 3.17 -10.22
N GLY A 21 4.79 1.83 -10.19
CA GLY A 21 5.71 1.00 -9.43
C GLY A 21 5.60 1.13 -7.90
N VAL A 22 4.49 1.67 -7.38
CA VAL A 22 4.31 1.97 -5.94
C VAL A 22 3.65 0.81 -5.17
N GLY A 23 3.35 -0.30 -5.86
CA GLY A 23 2.76 -1.48 -5.24
C GLY A 23 1.33 -1.20 -4.77
N GLY A 24 0.39 -1.13 -5.72
CA GLY A 24 -1.06 -1.31 -5.55
C GLY A 24 -1.80 -0.43 -4.54
N GLY A 25 -1.47 -0.55 -3.25
CA GLY A 25 -2.30 -0.11 -2.12
C GLY A 25 -2.75 1.33 -2.15
N LEU A 26 -1.85 2.26 -2.52
CA LEU A 26 -2.17 3.70 -2.58
C LEU A 26 -3.25 4.02 -3.63
N ILE A 27 -3.43 3.14 -4.61
CA ILE A 27 -4.43 3.26 -5.70
C ILE A 27 -5.64 2.38 -5.41
N ILE A 28 -5.44 1.22 -4.79
CA ILE A 28 -6.51 0.26 -4.50
C ILE A 28 -7.49 0.82 -3.45
N VAL A 29 -7.03 1.53 -2.41
CA VAL A 29 -7.93 2.08 -1.38
C VAL A 29 -8.96 3.06 -1.98
N PRO A 30 -8.58 4.09 -2.76
CA PRO A 30 -9.55 5.00 -3.38
C PRO A 30 -10.50 4.32 -4.36
N VAL A 31 -9.98 3.37 -5.14
CA VAL A 31 -10.79 2.58 -6.07
C VAL A 31 -11.85 1.75 -5.32
N LEU A 32 -11.48 1.17 -4.17
CA LEU A 32 -12.40 0.44 -3.31
C LEU A 32 -13.44 1.35 -2.66
N ILE A 33 -13.03 2.51 -2.13
CA ILE A 33 -13.96 3.50 -1.54
C ILE A 33 -15.02 3.88 -2.57
N TYR A 34 -14.61 4.32 -3.78
CA TYR A 34 -15.54 4.65 -4.85
C TYR A 34 -16.48 3.49 -5.21
N SER A 35 -15.93 2.28 -5.31
CA SER A 35 -16.71 1.07 -5.57
C SER A 35 -17.75 0.79 -4.48
N PHE A 36 -17.41 1.02 -3.21
CA PHE A 36 -18.29 0.79 -2.08
C PHE A 36 -19.36 1.89 -1.95
N THR A 37 -19.02 3.14 -2.28
CA THR A 37 -20.00 4.22 -2.41
C THR A 37 -21.07 3.88 -3.44
N LEU A 38 -20.68 3.36 -4.61
CA LEU A 38 -21.63 2.93 -5.65
C LEU A 38 -22.51 1.74 -5.22
N GLN A 39 -22.07 0.97 -4.23
CA GLN A 39 -22.83 -0.16 -3.67
C GLN A 39 -23.70 0.24 -2.48
N GLY A 40 -23.64 1.49 -2.03
CA GLY A 40 -24.37 1.96 -0.86
C GLY A 40 -23.87 1.35 0.45
N VAL A 41 -22.58 0.98 0.53
CA VAL A 41 -21.97 0.55 1.81
C VAL A 41 -22.00 1.72 2.79
N ASP A 42 -22.26 1.44 4.06
CA ASP A 42 -22.34 2.48 5.09
C ASP A 42 -21.00 3.25 5.21
N PRO A 43 -21.01 4.61 5.15
CA PRO A 43 -19.82 5.44 5.31
C PRO A 43 -19.01 5.16 6.59
N ALA A 44 -19.66 4.70 7.66
CA ALA A 44 -19.02 4.39 8.93
C ALA A 44 -17.98 3.27 8.82
N VAL A 45 -18.25 2.26 7.98
CA VAL A 45 -17.36 1.09 7.79
C VAL A 45 -16.63 1.10 6.45
N MET A 46 -17.06 1.94 5.50
CA MET A 46 -16.56 1.95 4.11
C MET A 46 -15.05 2.13 4.03
N THR A 47 -14.48 3.10 4.75
CA THR A 47 -13.04 3.41 4.70
C THR A 47 -12.22 2.28 5.31
N HIS A 48 -12.64 1.75 6.47
CA HIS A 48 -11.98 0.62 7.11
C HIS A 48 -12.03 -0.64 6.23
N LEU A 49 -13.20 -0.90 5.61
CA LEU A 49 -13.41 -2.00 4.68
C LEU A 49 -12.48 -1.87 3.46
N ALA A 50 -12.31 -0.67 2.92
CA ALA A 50 -11.40 -0.41 1.79
C ALA A 50 -9.93 -0.61 2.17
N VAL A 51 -9.51 -0.13 3.34
CA VAL A 51 -8.14 -0.29 3.85
C VAL A 51 -7.83 -1.77 4.09
N GLY A 52 -8.70 -2.50 4.79
CA GLY A 52 -8.52 -3.92 5.07
C GLY A 52 -8.50 -4.77 3.79
N THR A 53 -9.46 -4.53 2.89
CA THR A 53 -9.53 -5.22 1.59
C THR A 53 -8.31 -4.93 0.70
N SER A 54 -7.80 -3.70 0.73
CA SER A 54 -6.56 -3.33 0.03
C SER A 54 -5.36 -4.10 0.59
N LEU A 55 -5.17 -4.13 1.92
CA LEU A 55 -4.08 -4.86 2.55
C LEU A 55 -4.15 -6.36 2.23
N ALA A 56 -5.34 -6.96 2.27
CA ALA A 56 -5.53 -8.36 1.89
C ALA A 56 -5.19 -8.61 0.41
N THR A 57 -5.55 -7.69 -0.49
CA THR A 57 -5.17 -7.74 -1.91
C THR A 57 -3.65 -7.62 -2.10
N ILE A 58 -3.00 -6.77 -1.31
CA ILE A 58 -1.55 -6.53 -1.39
C ILE A 58 -0.77 -7.82 -1.09
N VAL A 59 -1.27 -8.74 -0.26
CA VAL A 59 -0.61 -10.04 0.02
C VAL A 59 -0.22 -10.75 -1.28
N PHE A 60 -1.15 -10.87 -2.23
CA PHE A 60 -0.91 -11.54 -3.51
C PHE A 60 0.08 -10.77 -4.41
N THR A 61 -0.02 -9.44 -4.42
CA THR A 61 0.88 -8.60 -5.22
C THR A 61 2.31 -8.57 -4.66
N SER A 62 2.44 -8.58 -3.33
CA SER A 62 3.72 -8.61 -2.61
C SER A 62 4.45 -9.93 -2.84
N LEU A 63 3.75 -11.07 -2.84
CA LEU A 63 4.37 -12.36 -3.17
C LEU A 63 5.02 -12.36 -4.56
N ASN A 64 4.31 -11.84 -5.56
CA ASN A 64 4.85 -11.70 -6.91
C ASN A 64 6.05 -10.73 -6.97
N SER A 65 5.95 -9.59 -6.26
CA SER A 65 7.02 -8.58 -6.23
C SER A 65 8.28 -9.10 -5.54
N ILE A 66 8.13 -9.84 -4.44
CA ILE A 66 9.22 -10.51 -3.72
C ILE A 66 9.95 -11.47 -4.63
N HIS A 67 9.20 -12.33 -5.33
CA HIS A 67 9.80 -13.31 -6.22
C HIS A 67 10.65 -12.64 -7.30
N GLY A 68 10.15 -11.56 -7.93
CA GLY A 68 10.90 -10.81 -8.93
C GLY A 68 12.19 -10.18 -8.39
N HIS A 69 12.12 -9.46 -7.27
CA HIS A 69 13.28 -8.78 -6.69
C HIS A 69 14.30 -9.73 -6.06
N HIS A 70 13.83 -10.85 -5.50
CA HIS A 70 14.71 -11.88 -4.96
C HIS A 70 15.55 -12.53 -6.06
N ARG A 71 14.95 -12.84 -7.22
CA ARG A 71 15.69 -13.40 -8.38
C ARG A 71 16.75 -12.46 -8.94
N MET A 72 16.58 -11.15 -8.79
CA MET A 72 17.57 -10.15 -9.20
C MET A 72 18.65 -9.89 -8.13
N GLY A 73 18.65 -10.60 -7.00
CA GLY A 73 19.61 -10.38 -5.91
C GLY A 73 19.46 -9.02 -5.20
N ALA A 74 18.33 -8.34 -5.38
CA ALA A 74 18.10 -7.00 -4.84
C ALA A 74 17.63 -7.01 -3.37
N THR A 75 17.08 -8.12 -2.88
CA THR A 75 16.46 -8.19 -1.55
C THR A 75 17.49 -8.44 -0.43
N ARG A 76 17.52 -7.57 0.59
CA ARG A 76 18.34 -7.74 1.80
C ARG A 76 17.54 -8.39 2.92
N TRP A 77 17.45 -9.72 2.93
CA TRP A 77 16.69 -10.49 3.92
C TRP A 77 16.98 -10.19 5.39
N PRO A 78 18.23 -9.92 5.83
CA PRO A 78 18.46 -9.54 7.22
C PRO A 78 17.70 -8.27 7.64
N LEU A 79 17.61 -7.28 6.73
CA LEU A 79 16.84 -6.06 7.01
C LEU A 79 15.34 -6.38 7.08
N VAL A 80 14.85 -7.18 6.14
CA VAL A 80 13.44 -7.62 6.11
C VAL A 80 13.07 -8.34 7.41
N GLY A 81 13.93 -9.25 7.90
CA GLY A 81 13.66 -10.00 9.13
C GLY A 81 13.49 -9.09 10.35
N TRP A 82 14.44 -8.17 10.59
CA TRP A 82 14.36 -7.25 11.74
C TRP A 82 13.25 -6.22 11.59
N MET A 83 13.03 -5.69 10.38
CA MET A 83 11.93 -4.76 10.13
C MET A 83 10.57 -5.44 10.25
N SER A 84 10.43 -6.70 9.83
CA SER A 84 9.19 -7.48 9.93
C SER A 84 8.67 -7.56 11.36
N ILE A 85 9.57 -7.76 12.34
CA ILE A 85 9.20 -7.81 13.76
C ILE A 85 8.52 -6.49 14.17
N GLY A 86 9.14 -5.36 13.85
CA GLY A 86 8.57 -4.05 14.10
C GLY A 86 7.28 -3.82 13.32
N ILE A 87 7.26 -4.18 12.04
CA ILE A 87 6.11 -4.04 11.13
C ILE A 87 4.89 -4.74 11.68
N VAL A 88 5.00 -5.98 12.15
CA VAL A 88 3.86 -6.75 12.68
C VAL A 88 3.23 -6.02 13.87
N VAL A 89 4.07 -5.56 14.82
CA VAL A 89 3.63 -4.78 15.97
C VAL A 89 3.01 -3.45 15.52
N GLY A 90 3.68 -2.76 14.59
CA GLY A 90 3.22 -1.51 14.00
C GLY A 90 1.86 -1.65 13.34
N CYS A 91 1.64 -2.69 12.54
CA CYS A 91 0.37 -2.92 11.86
C CYS A 91 -0.77 -3.21 12.83
N ALA A 92 -0.52 -3.97 13.90
CA ALA A 92 -1.52 -4.19 14.95
C ALA A 92 -1.90 -2.87 15.63
N LEU A 93 -0.90 -2.05 15.99
CA LEU A 93 -1.13 -0.71 16.57
C LEU A 93 -1.82 0.24 15.58
N GLY A 94 -1.47 0.16 14.30
CA GLY A 94 -2.05 1.00 13.25
C GLY A 94 -3.50 0.64 12.97
N ALA A 95 -3.83 -0.65 12.92
CA ALA A 95 -5.21 -1.11 12.82
C ALA A 95 -6.04 -0.75 14.06
N LEU A 96 -5.46 -0.87 15.26
CA LEU A 96 -6.09 -0.39 16.50
C LEU A 96 -6.35 1.12 16.43
N THR A 97 -5.36 1.90 16.02
CA THR A 97 -5.49 3.35 15.84
C THR A 97 -6.59 3.67 14.83
N ALA A 98 -6.61 3.00 13.68
CA ALA A 98 -7.63 3.18 12.66
C ALA A 98 -9.03 2.80 13.17
N SER A 99 -9.16 1.76 13.99
CA SER A 99 -10.45 1.33 14.56
C SER A 99 -11.08 2.36 15.50
N TRP A 100 -10.28 3.27 16.07
CA TRP A 100 -10.77 4.36 16.92
C TRP A 100 -11.08 5.64 16.15
N ILE A 101 -10.72 5.71 14.86
CA ILE A 101 -10.96 6.87 14.01
C ILE A 101 -12.25 6.63 13.22
N PRO A 102 -13.23 7.56 13.24
CA PRO A 102 -14.42 7.47 12.41
C PRO A 102 -14.09 7.36 10.91
N GLY A 103 -14.91 6.64 10.13
CA GLY A 103 -14.64 6.38 8.71
C GLY A 103 -14.35 7.64 7.86
N ASN A 104 -15.09 8.73 8.11
CA ASN A 104 -14.91 10.02 7.43
C ASN A 104 -13.58 10.69 7.80
N ASP A 105 -13.19 10.63 9.08
CA ASP A 105 -11.92 11.19 9.56
C ASP A 105 -10.74 10.36 9.05
N LEU A 106 -10.89 9.03 8.98
CA LEU A 106 -9.89 8.14 8.41
C LEU A 106 -9.70 8.44 6.92
N GLN A 107 -10.78 8.70 6.19
CA GLN A 107 -10.74 9.11 4.78
C GLN A 107 -10.01 10.45 4.61
N THR A 108 -10.30 11.43 5.47
CA THR A 108 -9.60 12.72 5.54
C THR A 108 -8.10 12.53 5.76
N VAL A 109 -7.72 11.70 6.74
CA VAL A 109 -6.32 11.39 7.05
C VAL A 109 -5.59 10.76 5.85
N ILE A 110 -6.23 9.81 5.16
CA ILE A 110 -5.71 9.21 3.93
C ILE A 110 -5.58 10.27 2.82
N GLY A 111 -6.54 11.18 2.69
CA GLY A 111 -6.55 12.25 1.71
C GLY A 111 -5.40 13.25 1.90
N VAL A 112 -5.20 13.71 3.14
CA VAL A 112 -4.06 14.57 3.51
C VAL A 112 -2.74 13.86 3.23
N PHE A 113 -2.62 12.58 3.57
CA PHE A 113 -1.43 11.80 3.29
C PHE A 113 -1.17 11.65 1.77
N ALA A 114 -2.22 11.43 0.98
CA ALA A 114 -2.10 11.35 -0.48
C ALA A 114 -1.60 12.68 -1.08
N ILE A 115 -2.10 13.83 -0.60
CA ILE A 115 -1.60 15.16 -0.99
C ILE A 115 -0.14 15.35 -0.58
N ALA A 116 0.21 14.99 0.66
CA ALA A 116 1.60 15.09 1.13
C ALA A 116 2.55 14.25 0.26
N MET A 117 2.14 13.04 -0.11
CA MET A 117 2.88 12.18 -1.04
C MET A 117 2.96 12.78 -2.45
N ALA A 118 1.88 13.38 -2.95
CA ALA A 118 1.86 14.07 -4.24
C ALA A 118 2.90 15.20 -4.28
N ILE A 119 2.91 16.04 -3.24
CA ILE A 119 3.88 17.14 -3.06
C ILE A 119 5.30 16.58 -2.99
N GLN A 120 5.54 15.56 -2.17
CA GLN A 120 6.87 14.94 -2.03
C GLN A 120 7.42 14.45 -3.38
N ILE A 121 6.56 13.86 -4.21
CA ILE A 121 6.93 13.34 -5.53
C ILE A 121 7.13 14.47 -6.53
N ALA A 122 6.26 15.49 -6.51
CA ALA A 122 6.34 16.65 -7.40
C ALA A 122 7.64 17.45 -7.20
N PHE A 123 8.04 17.67 -5.94
CA PHE A 123 9.28 18.39 -5.60
C PHE A 123 10.51 17.48 -5.51
N ASN A 124 10.37 16.18 -5.83
CA ASN A 124 11.44 15.19 -5.82
C ASN A 124 12.23 15.17 -4.49
N LEU A 125 11.53 15.33 -3.36
CA LEU A 125 12.10 15.42 -2.01
C LEU A 125 12.63 14.08 -1.47
N ARG A 126 12.82 13.08 -2.35
CA ARG A 126 13.31 11.76 -1.95
C ARG A 126 14.81 11.84 -1.66
N PRO A 127 15.28 11.23 -0.54
CA PRO A 127 16.70 11.12 -0.27
C PRO A 127 17.42 10.47 -1.46
N LYS A 128 18.52 11.08 -1.90
CA LYS A 128 19.42 10.45 -2.87
C LYS A 128 20.15 9.32 -2.14
N GLY A 129 19.67 8.09 -2.27
CA GLY A 129 20.42 6.92 -1.81
C GLY A 129 21.63 6.65 -2.71
N GLY A 130 22.59 5.85 -2.24
CA GLY A 130 23.74 5.42 -3.05
C GLY A 130 25.11 5.89 -2.55
N GLY A 131 25.29 6.07 -1.24
CA GLY A 131 26.64 6.15 -0.67
C GLY A 131 27.36 4.80 -0.78
N THR A 132 28.67 4.81 -1.06
CA THR A 132 29.54 3.62 -1.01
C THR A 132 29.76 3.10 0.42
N ASP A 133 29.39 3.88 1.44
CA ASP A 133 29.57 3.59 2.86
C ASP A 133 28.24 3.17 3.54
N TYR A 134 27.58 2.16 2.98
CA TYR A 134 26.38 1.60 3.61
C TYR A 134 26.77 0.79 4.85
N ARG A 135 26.34 1.26 6.02
CA ARG A 135 26.41 0.52 7.28
C ARG A 135 25.01 0.13 7.72
N PRO A 136 24.70 -1.18 7.86
CA PRO A 136 23.38 -1.61 8.27
C PRO A 136 23.05 -1.03 9.65
N PRO A 137 21.87 -0.40 9.83
CA PRO A 137 21.46 0.13 11.13
C PRO A 137 21.44 -1.00 12.18
N GLY A 138 21.70 -0.65 13.43
CA GLY A 138 21.54 -1.60 14.54
C GLY A 138 20.11 -2.16 14.59
N LYS A 139 19.97 -3.40 15.06
CA LYS A 139 18.68 -4.12 15.13
C LYS A 139 17.54 -3.29 15.77
N PRO A 140 17.75 -2.56 16.89
CA PRO A 140 16.68 -1.75 17.49
C PRO A 140 16.16 -0.65 16.56
N TRP A 141 17.03 -0.09 15.70
CA TRP A 141 16.62 0.93 14.74
C TRP A 141 15.77 0.35 13.61
N LEU A 142 16.09 -0.86 13.15
CA LEU A 142 15.30 -1.55 12.13
C LEU A 142 13.93 -1.94 12.67
N ILE A 143 13.86 -2.42 13.92
CA ILE A 143 12.60 -2.72 14.58
C ILE A 143 11.78 -1.44 14.77
N GLY A 144 12.35 -0.38 15.35
CA GLY A 144 11.63 0.89 15.57
C GLY A 144 11.15 1.54 14.27
N GLY A 145 12.01 1.58 13.24
CA GLY A 145 11.61 2.05 11.91
C GLY A 145 10.52 1.18 11.30
N GLY A 146 10.63 -0.15 11.44
CA GLY A 146 9.60 -1.10 11.03
C GLY A 146 8.26 -0.87 11.72
N THR A 147 8.25 -0.56 13.02
CA THR A 147 7.03 -0.25 13.78
C THR A 147 6.32 0.99 13.25
N ILE A 148 7.05 2.10 13.04
CA ILE A 148 6.47 3.34 12.51
C ILE A 148 5.94 3.11 11.09
N ILE A 149 6.72 2.42 10.25
CA ILE A 149 6.32 2.09 8.88
C ILE A 149 5.08 1.19 8.89
N GLY A 150 5.03 0.15 9.72
CA GLY A 150 3.89 -0.76 9.83
C GLY A 150 2.63 -0.05 10.31
N TRP A 151 2.77 0.81 11.32
CA TRP A 151 1.68 1.63 11.86
C TRP A 151 1.08 2.55 10.80
N ALA A 152 1.91 3.35 10.15
CA ALA A 152 1.47 4.22 9.06
C ALA A 152 0.91 3.40 7.89
N SER A 153 1.57 2.31 7.51
CA SER A 153 1.14 1.49 6.37
C SER A 153 -0.22 0.82 6.57
N ALA A 154 -0.53 0.41 7.80
CA ALA A 154 -1.83 -0.14 8.15
C ALA A 154 -2.94 0.94 8.08
N ILE A 155 -2.70 2.15 8.62
CA ILE A 155 -3.68 3.25 8.56
C ILE A 155 -3.99 3.64 7.12
N PHE A 156 -2.96 3.75 6.27
CA PHE A 156 -3.13 4.19 4.88
C PHE A 156 -3.44 3.06 3.89
N GLY A 157 -3.43 1.79 4.32
CA GLY A 157 -3.67 0.64 3.44
C GLY A 157 -2.63 0.46 2.33
N ILE A 158 -1.35 0.76 2.61
CA ILE A 158 -0.25 0.75 1.64
C ILE A 158 0.74 -0.39 1.89
N GLY A 159 1.32 -0.97 0.83
CA GLY A 159 2.27 -2.09 0.91
C GLY A 159 3.71 -1.72 1.28
N GLY A 160 3.94 -0.64 2.03
CA GLY A 160 5.26 -0.20 2.49
C GLY A 160 6.17 0.47 1.43
N GLY A 161 5.90 0.34 0.14
CA GLY A 161 6.71 0.92 -0.95
C GLY A 161 7.00 2.42 -0.81
N SER A 162 5.98 3.19 -0.42
CA SER A 162 6.06 4.65 -0.25
C SER A 162 6.83 5.11 0.98
N LEU A 163 6.94 4.29 2.04
CA LEU A 163 7.58 4.65 3.31
C LEU A 163 8.92 3.93 3.53
N THR A 164 8.95 2.62 3.26
CA THR A 164 10.15 1.79 3.42
C THR A 164 11.24 2.15 2.43
N VAL A 165 10.92 2.49 1.17
CA VAL A 165 11.95 2.88 0.19
C VAL A 165 12.67 4.17 0.63
N PRO A 166 11.98 5.30 0.91
CA PRO A 166 12.66 6.50 1.39
C PRO A 166 13.45 6.27 2.68
N PHE A 167 12.93 5.48 3.62
CA PHE A 167 13.66 5.14 4.85
C PHE A 167 14.98 4.42 4.56
N LEU A 168 14.97 3.43 3.68
CA LEU A 168 16.17 2.68 3.31
C LEU A 168 17.16 3.51 2.49
N LEU A 169 16.66 4.38 1.59
CA LEU A 169 17.48 5.32 0.83
C LEU A 169 18.15 6.34 1.76
N TRP A 170 17.43 6.84 2.77
CA TRP A 170 17.98 7.73 3.79
C TRP A 170 19.08 7.06 4.62
N ARG A 171 19.04 5.73 4.75
CA ARG A 171 20.10 4.92 5.32
C ARG A 171 21.22 4.56 4.33
N ASN A 172 21.31 5.23 3.19
CA ASN A 172 22.30 5.01 2.14
C ASN A 172 22.26 3.63 1.48
N LEU A 173 21.17 2.86 1.62
CA LEU A 173 21.05 1.59 0.91
C LEU A 173 20.95 1.86 -0.60
N PRO A 174 21.68 1.10 -1.46
CA PRO A 174 21.59 1.27 -2.91
C PRO A 174 20.15 1.18 -3.41
N ALA A 175 19.76 2.02 -4.36
CA ALA A 175 18.35 2.19 -4.74
C ALA A 175 17.68 0.88 -5.18
N GLN A 176 18.37 0.05 -5.98
CA GLN A 176 17.87 -1.27 -6.37
C GLN A 176 17.58 -2.16 -5.14
N GLN A 177 18.46 -2.12 -4.14
CA GLN A 177 18.31 -2.90 -2.92
C GLN A 177 17.24 -2.33 -1.98
N ALA A 178 17.10 -1.00 -1.92
CA ALA A 178 16.02 -0.35 -1.18
C ALA A 178 14.65 -0.73 -1.74
N VAL A 179 14.49 -0.73 -3.06
CA VAL A 179 13.25 -1.16 -3.71
C VAL A 179 12.97 -2.65 -3.47
N GLY A 180 13.97 -3.53 -3.68
CA GLY A 180 13.79 -4.97 -3.47
C GLY A 180 13.52 -5.36 -2.02
N THR A 181 14.20 -4.72 -1.06
CA THR A 181 13.98 -4.93 0.37
C THR A 181 12.61 -4.40 0.82
N SER A 182 12.21 -3.24 0.31
CA SER A 182 10.87 -2.67 0.57
C SER A 182 9.75 -3.57 0.05
N ALA A 183 9.88 -4.10 -1.17
CA ALA A 183 8.93 -5.06 -1.73
C ALA A 183 8.75 -6.29 -0.83
N ALA A 184 9.84 -6.76 -0.20
CA ALA A 184 9.79 -7.86 0.75
C ALA A 184 9.17 -7.50 2.10
N CYS A 185 9.36 -6.28 2.59
CA CYS A 185 8.61 -5.76 3.74
C CYS A 185 7.10 -5.58 3.44
N GLY A 186 6.68 -5.51 2.18
CA GLY A 186 5.28 -5.38 1.82
C GLY A 186 4.41 -6.58 2.20
N LEU A 187 4.98 -7.80 2.24
CA LEU A 187 4.25 -9.01 2.65
C LEU A 187 3.88 -9.02 4.14
N PRO A 188 4.82 -8.83 5.11
CA PRO A 188 4.46 -8.78 6.52
C PRO A 188 3.52 -7.61 6.83
N ILE A 189 3.65 -6.46 6.16
CA ILE A 189 2.69 -5.34 6.28
C ILE A 189 1.29 -5.80 5.86
N ALA A 190 1.17 -6.40 4.68
CA ALA A 190 -0.11 -6.81 4.12
C ALA A 190 -0.78 -7.90 4.96
N VAL A 191 -0.03 -8.92 5.38
CA VAL A 191 -0.55 -10.03 6.18
C VAL A 191 -0.93 -9.55 7.57
N ALA A 192 -0.03 -8.88 8.29
CA ALA A 192 -0.32 -8.40 9.64
C ALA A 192 -1.44 -7.36 9.64
N GLY A 193 -1.42 -6.43 8.67
CA GLY A 193 -2.48 -5.44 8.51
C GLY A 193 -3.83 -6.08 8.20
N ALA A 194 -3.91 -6.96 7.20
CA ALA A 194 -5.16 -7.64 6.85
C ALA A 194 -5.74 -8.44 8.03
N LEU A 195 -4.91 -9.23 8.71
CA LEU A 195 -5.34 -9.98 9.90
C LEU A 195 -5.81 -9.05 11.03
N SER A 196 -5.12 -7.93 11.24
CA SER A 196 -5.53 -6.96 12.27
C SER A 196 -6.88 -6.32 11.94
N PHE A 197 -7.11 -5.94 10.68
CA PHE A 197 -8.40 -5.39 10.24
C PHE A 197 -9.53 -6.43 10.22
N MET A 198 -9.23 -7.70 9.93
CA MET A 198 -10.18 -8.81 10.12
C MET A 198 -10.58 -8.95 11.60
N TRP A 199 -9.60 -8.82 12.51
CA TRP A 199 -9.83 -8.92 13.94
C TRP A 199 -10.65 -7.75 14.51
N PHE A 200 -10.22 -6.51 14.24
CA PHE A 200 -10.90 -5.31 14.79
C PHE A 200 -12.25 -5.02 14.14
N GLY A 201 -12.50 -5.51 12.93
CA GLY A 201 -13.81 -5.38 12.28
C GLY A 201 -14.80 -6.50 12.63
N HIS A 202 -14.42 -7.49 13.43
CA HIS A 202 -15.29 -8.62 13.70
C HIS A 202 -16.51 -8.19 14.54
N GLY A 203 -17.71 -8.55 14.08
CA GLY A 203 -18.96 -8.28 14.80
C GLY A 203 -19.62 -6.93 14.53
N HIS A 204 -19.19 -6.19 13.50
CA HIS A 204 -19.93 -5.01 13.02
C HIS A 204 -21.12 -5.44 12.14
N ASP A 205 -22.33 -5.03 12.53
CA ASP A 205 -23.58 -5.41 11.87
C ASP A 205 -23.74 -4.80 10.46
N ASP A 206 -23.08 -3.68 10.17
CA ASP A 206 -23.17 -2.95 8.89
C ASP A 206 -22.24 -3.50 7.79
N LEU A 207 -21.58 -4.63 8.04
CA LEU A 207 -20.66 -5.21 7.07
C LEU A 207 -21.40 -5.94 5.93
N PRO A 208 -20.99 -5.74 4.67
CA PRO A 208 -21.57 -6.48 3.55
C PRO A 208 -21.41 -7.99 3.72
N ALA A 209 -22.37 -8.76 3.20
CA ALA A 209 -22.25 -10.21 3.12
C ALA A 209 -20.94 -10.60 2.40
N TRP A 210 -20.28 -11.67 2.85
CA TRP A 210 -18.95 -12.11 2.39
C TRP A 210 -17.76 -11.26 2.88
N SER A 211 -17.95 -10.46 3.93
CA SER A 211 -16.85 -9.78 4.63
C SER A 211 -16.34 -10.64 5.80
N ILE A 212 -15.02 -10.66 6.01
CA ILE A 212 -14.40 -11.16 7.23
C ILE A 212 -13.81 -9.94 7.95
N GLY A 213 -14.53 -9.43 8.95
CA GLY A 213 -14.25 -8.12 9.52
C GLY A 213 -14.21 -7.04 8.43
N TYR A 214 -13.22 -6.16 8.47
CA TYR A 214 -13.03 -5.11 7.46
C TYR A 214 -12.39 -5.60 6.15
N VAL A 215 -12.52 -6.89 5.81
CA VAL A 215 -12.02 -7.44 4.53
C VAL A 215 -13.16 -8.01 3.71
N TYR A 216 -13.46 -7.37 2.58
CA TYR A 216 -14.47 -7.80 1.64
C TYR A 216 -13.89 -8.79 0.61
N LEU A 217 -14.24 -10.08 0.75
CA LEU A 217 -13.62 -11.15 -0.04
C LEU A 217 -13.86 -11.03 -1.55
N PRO A 218 -15.06 -10.70 -2.07
CA PRO A 218 -15.28 -10.60 -3.51
C PRO A 218 -14.44 -9.47 -4.15
N GLY A 219 -14.29 -8.35 -3.45
CA GLY A 219 -13.43 -7.24 -3.88
C GLY A 219 -11.97 -7.64 -3.88
N MET A 220 -11.50 -8.27 -2.81
CA MET A 220 -10.13 -8.79 -2.71
C MET A 220 -9.81 -9.74 -3.89
N VAL A 221 -10.64 -10.74 -4.12
CA VAL A 221 -10.41 -11.75 -5.18
C VAL A 221 -10.49 -11.12 -6.57
N GLY A 222 -11.52 -10.31 -6.84
CA GLY A 222 -11.71 -9.68 -8.16
C GLY A 222 -10.55 -8.74 -8.52
N ILE A 223 -10.11 -7.91 -7.57
CA ILE A 223 -8.98 -7.00 -7.77
C ILE A 223 -7.67 -7.77 -7.87
N ALA A 224 -7.41 -8.74 -6.98
CA ALA A 224 -6.16 -9.50 -7.00
C ALA A 224 -5.95 -10.22 -8.34
N LEU A 225 -6.97 -10.94 -8.83
CA LEU A 225 -6.86 -11.75 -10.06
C LEU A 225 -6.49 -10.91 -11.28
N THR A 226 -7.15 -9.78 -11.47
CA THR A 226 -6.96 -8.94 -12.66
C THR A 226 -5.77 -8.00 -12.53
N SER A 227 -5.51 -7.46 -11.34
CA SER A 227 -4.42 -6.51 -11.12
C SER A 227 -3.05 -7.13 -11.32
N MET A 228 -2.85 -8.39 -10.93
CA MET A 228 -1.58 -9.09 -11.13
C MET A 228 -1.23 -9.25 -12.62
N VAL A 229 -2.23 -9.53 -13.46
CA VAL A 229 -2.05 -9.70 -14.90
C VAL A 229 -1.87 -8.34 -15.58
N SER A 230 -2.74 -7.38 -15.27
CA SER A 230 -2.74 -6.07 -15.90
C SER A 230 -1.55 -5.20 -15.48
N ALA A 231 -0.96 -5.44 -14.30
CA ALA A 231 0.29 -4.78 -13.88
C ALA A 231 1.43 -4.97 -14.87
N ARG A 232 1.50 -6.11 -15.58
CA ARG A 232 2.51 -6.32 -16.63
C ARG A 232 2.35 -5.33 -17.79
N ILE A 233 1.12 -4.95 -18.12
CA ILE A 233 0.81 -3.93 -19.14
C ILE A 233 1.28 -2.57 -18.64
N GLY A 234 0.97 -2.23 -17.38
CA GLY A 234 1.44 -1.01 -16.73
C GLY A 234 2.97 -0.86 -16.77
N VAL A 235 3.70 -1.92 -16.41
CA VAL A 235 5.17 -1.93 -16.44
C VAL A 235 5.71 -1.74 -17.87
N ARG A 236 5.10 -2.37 -18.88
CA ARG A 236 5.50 -2.16 -20.29
C ARG A 236 5.25 -0.73 -20.74
N LEU A 237 4.15 -0.12 -20.31
CA LEU A 237 3.84 1.28 -20.60
C LEU A 237 4.82 2.22 -19.90
N ALA A 238 5.18 1.93 -18.65
CA ALA A 238 6.16 2.71 -17.88
C ALA A 238 7.51 2.85 -18.60
N HIS A 239 7.99 1.77 -19.25
CA HIS A 239 9.24 1.80 -20.03
C HIS A 239 9.16 2.67 -21.29
N ARG A 240 7.96 2.99 -21.79
CA ARG A 240 7.75 3.86 -22.96
C ARG A 240 7.60 5.33 -22.59
N LEU A 241 7.33 5.63 -21.32
CA LEU A 241 7.14 6.99 -20.84
C LEU A 241 8.44 7.52 -20.21
N SER A 242 8.63 8.83 -20.28
CA SER A 242 9.77 9.45 -19.59
C SER A 242 9.58 9.36 -18.07
N PRO A 243 10.65 9.15 -17.28
CA PRO A 243 10.57 9.10 -15.82
C PRO A 243 9.93 10.36 -15.21
N THR A 244 10.14 11.51 -15.84
CA THR A 244 9.56 12.80 -15.42
C THR A 244 8.04 12.83 -15.61
N LEU A 245 7.55 12.38 -16.77
CA LEU A 245 6.12 12.31 -17.03
C LEU A 245 5.44 11.35 -16.06
N LEU A 246 6.06 10.20 -15.82
CA LEU A 246 5.51 9.19 -14.91
C LEU A 246 5.36 9.73 -13.48
N LYS A 247 6.37 10.44 -12.97
CA LYS A 247 6.30 11.12 -11.66
C LYS A 247 5.18 12.16 -11.61
N ARG A 248 5.05 13.00 -12.65
CA ARG A 248 4.02 14.04 -12.72
C ARG A 248 2.61 13.45 -12.76
N LEU A 249 2.38 12.42 -13.58
CA LEU A 249 1.09 11.73 -13.66
C LEU A 249 0.72 11.10 -12.31
N PHE A 250 1.69 10.50 -11.63
CA PHE A 250 1.43 9.91 -10.32
C PHE A 250 1.11 10.96 -9.26
N ALA A 251 1.88 12.05 -9.20
CA ALA A 251 1.61 13.16 -8.30
C ALA A 251 0.24 13.79 -8.56
N ALA A 252 -0.13 14.00 -9.83
CA ALA A 252 -1.44 14.53 -10.20
C ALA A 252 -2.58 13.59 -9.77
N LEU A 253 -2.43 12.28 -9.99
CA LEU A 253 -3.41 11.29 -9.55
C LEU A 253 -3.62 11.34 -8.04
N LEU A 254 -2.54 11.35 -7.26
CA LEU A 254 -2.63 11.42 -5.79
C LEU A 254 -3.21 12.74 -5.29
N LEU A 255 -2.93 13.84 -5.97
CA LEU A 255 -3.50 15.14 -5.64
C LEU A 255 -5.00 15.16 -5.89
N VAL A 256 -5.47 14.61 -7.03
CA VAL A 256 -6.90 14.50 -7.33
C VAL A 256 -7.61 13.60 -6.31
N ILE A 257 -7.04 12.43 -6.00
CA ILE A 257 -7.59 11.51 -5.01
C ILE A 257 -7.66 12.17 -3.63
N GLY A 258 -6.57 12.81 -3.21
CA GLY A 258 -6.51 13.43 -1.90
C GLY A 258 -7.45 14.62 -1.75
N LEU A 259 -7.64 15.42 -2.80
CA LEU A 259 -8.66 16.47 -2.81
C LEU A 259 -10.08 15.90 -2.78
N ASN A 260 -10.34 14.81 -3.51
CA ASN A 260 -11.65 14.16 -3.49
C ASN A 260 -12.03 13.56 -2.13
N PHE A 261 -11.05 13.25 -1.28
CA PHE A 261 -11.31 12.78 0.09
C PHE A 261 -11.54 13.91 1.10
N LEU A 262 -11.27 15.16 0.72
CA LEU A 262 -11.40 16.34 1.56
C LEU A 262 -12.66 17.17 1.26
N ILE A 263 -13.31 16.93 0.12
CA ILE A 263 -14.47 17.67 -0.39
C ILE A 263 -15.68 16.73 -0.35
#